data_AF-A0A3B8MBU7-F1
#
_entry.id   AF-A0A3B8MBU7-F1
#
_cell.length_a   1.000
_cell.length_b   1.000
_cell.length_c   1.000
_cell.angle_alpha   90.00
_cell.angle_beta   90.00
_cell.angle_gamma   90.00
#
_symmetry.space_group_name_H-M   'P 1'
#
loop_
_entity.id
_entity.type
_entity.pdbx_description
1 polymer ?
#
loop_
_entity_poly.entity_id
_entity_poly.type
_entity_poly.pdbx_seq_one_letter_code
_entity_poly.pdbx_strand_id
1 'polypeptide(L)'
;METLTQSPRGEMEVATMDSTMMQLVEVVKKEIETFEVLLDSMAQEQRALVSQNVSEIEKAVADQRTIAEQAGALERARTRLVTEISAELGETASDLTLKRLIDRIQGPHSQQLSEMRETLLGIHDRIQAANSQNALLIKQSMKYVDKTLHILTGDGPETGTYAQSGKVAKQNNRAVLNRVI
;
A
#
# COMPACT_ATOMS: atom_id res chain seq x y z
N MET A 1 39.90 -4.05 52.13
CA MET A 1 39.09 -3.04 51.42
C MET A 1 38.60 -3.69 50.15
N GLU A 2 37.35 -4.11 50.18
CA GLU A 2 36.71 -4.98 49.20
C GLU A 2 36.62 -4.30 47.83
N THR A 3 37.26 -4.90 46.83
CA THR A 3 36.94 -4.65 45.43
C THR A 3 35.66 -5.39 45.12
N LEU A 4 34.53 -4.67 45.13
CA LEU A 4 33.24 -5.15 44.66
C LEU A 4 33.39 -5.58 43.19
N THR A 5 33.34 -6.89 43.00
CA THR A 5 33.22 -7.58 41.72
C THR A 5 31.93 -7.11 41.04
N GLN A 6 32.04 -6.17 40.09
CA GLN A 6 30.99 -5.98 39.10
C GLN A 6 30.85 -7.30 38.33
N SER A 7 29.67 -7.90 38.46
CA SER A 7 29.36 -9.19 37.86
C SER A 7 29.16 -9.01 36.34
N PRO A 8 29.80 -9.81 35.46
CA PRO A 8 29.73 -9.67 34.00
C PRO A 8 28.33 -9.94 33.40
N ARG A 9 27.34 -10.32 34.22
CA ARG A 9 25.96 -10.57 33.79
C ARG A 9 25.21 -9.29 33.40
N GLY A 10 25.44 -8.17 34.09
CA GLY A 10 24.75 -6.91 33.80
C GLY A 10 25.21 -6.24 32.50
N GLU A 11 26.48 -6.42 32.11
CA GLU A 11 27.01 -5.87 30.86
C GLU A 11 26.54 -6.69 29.64
N MET A 12 26.33 -8.00 29.78
CA MET A 12 25.77 -8.84 28.70
C MET A 12 24.30 -8.54 28.40
N GLU A 13 23.45 -8.31 29.41
CA GLU A 13 22.02 -7.96 29.21
C GLU A 13 21.84 -6.59 28.54
N VAL A 14 22.69 -5.61 28.85
CA VAL A 14 22.63 -4.27 28.23
C VAL A 14 23.09 -4.32 26.77
N ALA A 15 24.10 -5.16 26.45
CA ALA A 15 24.58 -5.35 25.08
C ALA A 15 23.58 -6.09 24.18
N THR A 16 22.78 -7.01 24.73
CA THR A 16 21.74 -7.71 23.96
C THR A 16 20.58 -6.80 23.59
N MET A 17 20.15 -5.95 24.52
CA MET A 17 19.03 -5.02 24.29
C MET A 17 19.37 -3.96 23.22
N ASP A 18 20.58 -3.40 23.26
CA ASP A 18 21.03 -2.42 22.25
C ASP A 18 21.12 -3.06 20.86
N SER A 19 21.57 -4.32 20.77
CA SER A 19 21.58 -5.10 19.53
C SER A 19 20.17 -5.31 18.96
N THR A 20 19.21 -5.73 19.78
CA THR A 20 17.81 -5.93 19.35
C THR A 20 17.16 -4.61 18.91
N MET A 21 17.49 -3.50 19.57
CA MET A 21 17.03 -2.16 19.19
C MET A 21 17.59 -1.72 17.83
N MET A 22 18.89 -1.94 17.58
CA MET A 22 19.50 -1.68 16.28
C MET A 22 18.87 -2.52 15.16
N GLN A 23 18.53 -3.77 15.45
CA GLN A 23 17.81 -4.62 14.49
C GLN A 23 16.41 -4.07 14.19
N LEU A 24 15.68 -3.57 15.19
CA LEU A 24 14.37 -2.96 15.00
C LEU A 24 14.48 -1.73 14.09
N VAL A 25 15.44 -0.85 14.35
CA VAL A 25 15.72 0.32 13.51
C VAL A 25 15.97 -0.09 12.06
N GLU A 26 16.79 -1.10 11.83
CA GLU A 26 17.10 -1.57 10.48
C GLU A 26 15.86 -2.17 9.77
N VAL A 27 15.00 -2.89 10.50
CA VAL A 27 13.75 -3.41 9.94
C VAL A 27 12.82 -2.27 9.54
N VAL A 28 12.62 -1.28 10.42
CA VAL A 28 11.75 -0.12 10.13
C VAL A 28 12.31 0.69 8.96
N LYS A 29 13.63 0.79 8.82
CA LYS A 29 14.27 1.44 7.68
C LYS A 29 13.94 0.73 6.36
N LYS A 30 14.06 -0.60 6.35
CA LYS A 30 13.68 -1.41 5.19
C LYS A 30 12.19 -1.32 4.86
N GLU A 31 11.32 -1.19 5.87
CA GLU A 31 9.89 -0.93 5.64
C GLU A 31 9.67 0.40 4.90
N ILE A 32 10.34 1.47 5.34
CA ILE A 32 10.31 2.77 4.65
C ILE A 32 10.73 2.62 3.19
N GLU A 33 11.90 2.03 2.95
CA GLU A 33 12.43 1.81 1.59
C GLU A 33 11.46 0.96 0.74
N THR A 34 10.89 -0.11 1.31
CA THR A 34 9.92 -0.99 0.62
C THR A 34 8.65 -0.23 0.24
N PHE A 35 8.14 0.63 1.12
CA PHE A 35 6.95 1.41 0.85
C PHE A 35 7.20 2.57 -0.13
N GLU A 36 8.40 3.14 -0.17
CA GLU A 36 8.79 4.09 -1.22
C GLU A 36 8.81 3.41 -2.59
N VAL A 37 9.37 2.21 -2.70
CA VAL A 37 9.34 1.42 -3.93
C VAL A 37 7.90 1.07 -4.32
N LEU A 38 7.02 0.79 -3.36
CA LEU A 38 5.60 0.59 -3.62
C LEU A 38 4.96 1.84 -4.26
N LEU A 39 5.23 3.03 -3.71
CA LEU A 39 4.71 4.28 -4.24
C LEU A 39 5.17 4.53 -5.69
N ASP A 40 6.43 4.23 -6.00
CA ASP A 40 6.96 4.36 -7.36
C ASP A 40 6.24 3.41 -8.34
N SER A 41 5.99 2.17 -7.90
CA SER A 41 5.23 1.19 -8.67
C SER A 41 3.77 1.64 -8.88
N MET A 42 3.11 2.20 -7.86
CA MET A 42 1.77 2.77 -7.99
C MET A 42 1.72 3.98 -8.95
N ALA A 43 2.78 4.79 -8.97
CA ALA A 43 2.91 5.89 -9.93
C ALA A 43 3.15 5.38 -11.37
N GLN A 44 3.87 4.26 -11.54
CA GLN A 44 3.98 3.59 -12.84
C GLN A 44 2.64 3.04 -13.31
N GLU A 45 1.89 2.37 -12.43
CA GLU A 45 0.53 1.90 -12.71
C GLU A 45 -0.36 3.07 -13.15
N GLN A 46 -0.30 4.21 -12.45
CA GLN A 46 -1.05 5.41 -12.82
C GLN A 46 -0.72 5.88 -14.24
N ARG A 47 0.57 5.94 -14.61
CA ARG A 47 0.99 6.32 -15.97
C ARG A 47 0.49 5.32 -17.02
N ALA A 48 0.58 4.03 -16.73
CA ALA A 48 0.13 2.97 -17.61
C ALA A 48 -1.40 3.00 -17.81
N LEU A 49 -2.17 3.30 -16.77
CA LEU A 49 -3.62 3.51 -16.82
C LEU A 49 -3.98 4.70 -17.74
N VAL A 50 -3.27 5.81 -17.62
CA VAL A 50 -3.46 6.99 -18.48
C VAL A 50 -3.14 6.67 -19.95
N SER A 51 -2.07 5.92 -20.21
CA SER A 51 -1.69 5.51 -21.57
C SER A 51 -2.45 4.29 -22.11
N GLN A 52 -3.38 3.72 -21.34
CA GLN A 52 -4.12 2.49 -21.66
C GLN A 52 -3.23 1.29 -22.02
N ASN A 53 -2.04 1.20 -21.41
CA ASN A 53 -1.09 0.13 -21.69
C ASN A 53 -1.31 -1.04 -20.71
N VAL A 54 -2.10 -2.03 -21.15
CA VAL A 54 -2.46 -3.19 -20.32
C VAL A 54 -1.24 -3.99 -19.86
N SER A 55 -0.23 -4.16 -20.72
CA SER A 55 0.97 -4.93 -20.36
C SER A 55 1.78 -4.27 -19.24
N GLU A 56 1.89 -2.94 -19.25
CA GLU A 56 2.57 -2.21 -18.17
C GLU A 56 1.74 -2.17 -16.89
N ILE A 57 0.40 -2.19 -16.98
CA ILE A 57 -0.48 -2.34 -15.80
C ILE A 57 -0.25 -3.72 -15.16
N GLU A 58 -0.25 -4.80 -15.94
CA GLU A 58 -0.03 -6.17 -15.44
C GLU A 58 1.34 -6.31 -14.78
N LYS A 59 2.38 -5.72 -15.37
CA LYS A 59 3.72 -5.68 -14.80
C LYS A 59 3.74 -4.92 -13.47
N ALA A 60 3.18 -3.72 -13.41
CA ALA A 60 3.13 -2.94 -12.17
C ALA A 60 2.40 -3.70 -11.06
N VAL A 61 1.27 -4.35 -11.36
CA VAL A 61 0.52 -5.16 -10.38
C VAL A 61 1.33 -6.38 -9.90
N ALA A 62 2.08 -7.02 -10.79
CA ALA A 62 2.97 -8.12 -10.39
C ALA A 62 4.08 -7.65 -9.45
N ASP A 63 4.71 -6.51 -9.75
CA ASP A 63 5.74 -5.90 -8.90
C ASP A 63 5.17 -5.52 -7.53
N GLN A 64 3.98 -4.89 -7.49
CA GLN A 64 3.27 -4.56 -6.24
C GLN A 64 3.02 -5.78 -5.37
N ARG A 65 2.68 -6.94 -5.97
CA ARG A 65 2.47 -8.18 -5.23
C ARG A 65 3.75 -8.67 -4.55
N THR A 66 4.88 -8.64 -5.26
CA THR A 66 6.17 -9.01 -4.67
C THR A 66 6.58 -8.04 -3.55
N ILE A 67 6.33 -6.74 -3.73
CA ILE A 67 6.59 -5.73 -2.70
C ILE A 67 5.71 -5.97 -1.46
N ALA A 68 4.42 -6.32 -1.65
CA ALA A 68 3.50 -6.63 -0.55
C ALA A 68 3.94 -7.86 0.25
N GLU A 69 4.48 -8.89 -0.42
CA GLU A 69 5.04 -10.08 0.24
C GLU A 69 6.26 -9.72 1.11
N GLN A 70 7.14 -8.86 0.59
CA GLN A 70 8.30 -8.34 1.33
C GLN A 70 7.88 -7.49 2.54
N ALA A 71 6.94 -6.55 2.35
CA ALA A 71 6.40 -5.73 3.43
C ALA A 71 5.78 -6.60 4.53
N GLY A 72 5.03 -7.66 4.15
CA GLY A 72 4.48 -8.61 5.11
C GLY A 72 5.54 -9.38 5.90
N ALA A 73 6.72 -9.67 5.30
CA ALA A 73 7.83 -10.30 6.01
C ALA A 73 8.49 -9.34 7.01
N LEU A 74 8.68 -8.08 6.62
CA LEU A 74 9.22 -7.04 7.49
C LEU A 74 8.31 -6.76 8.69
N GLU A 75 7.00 -6.67 8.47
CA GLU A 75 6.02 -6.44 9.54
C GLU A 75 6.04 -7.57 10.59
N ARG A 76 6.20 -8.82 10.15
CA ARG A 76 6.39 -9.97 11.07
C ARG A 76 7.69 -9.84 11.87
N ALA A 77 8.78 -9.44 11.22
CA ALA A 77 10.06 -9.22 11.90
C ALA A 77 9.96 -8.07 12.91
N ARG A 78 9.34 -6.95 12.54
CA ARG A 78 9.08 -5.80 13.42
C ARG A 78 8.25 -6.21 14.64
N THR A 79 7.15 -6.92 14.42
CA THR A 79 6.28 -7.40 15.51
C THR A 79 7.03 -8.31 16.48
N ARG A 80 7.85 -9.23 15.95
CA ARG A 80 8.70 -10.11 16.75
C ARG A 80 9.70 -9.31 17.60
N LEU A 81 10.44 -8.39 17.01
CA LEU A 81 11.44 -7.57 17.70
C LEU A 81 10.78 -6.68 18.78
N VAL A 82 9.65 -6.05 18.47
CA VAL A 82 8.88 -5.28 19.46
C VAL A 82 8.46 -6.17 20.64
N THR A 83 8.05 -7.41 20.37
CA THR A 83 7.67 -8.36 21.43
C THR A 83 8.87 -8.76 22.30
N GLU A 84 10.03 -9.04 21.69
CA GLU A 84 11.27 -9.38 22.39
C GLU A 84 11.74 -8.23 23.29
N ILE A 85 11.81 -7.02 22.75
CA ILE A 85 12.18 -5.79 23.49
C ILE A 85 11.22 -5.53 24.66
N SER A 86 9.93 -5.79 24.46
CA SER A 86 8.91 -5.60 25.50
C SER A 86 9.03 -6.60 26.65
N ALA A 87 9.35 -7.86 26.32
CA ALA A 87 9.58 -8.90 27.32
C ALA A 87 10.80 -8.56 28.19
N GLU A 88 11.87 -8.02 27.58
CA GLU A 88 13.06 -7.54 28.31
C GLU A 88 12.75 -6.33 29.21
N LEU A 89 11.79 -5.48 28.82
CA LEU A 89 11.31 -4.36 29.64
C LEU A 89 10.31 -4.77 30.74
N GLY A 90 9.94 -6.05 30.82
CA GLY A 90 9.01 -6.57 31.82
C GLY A 90 7.54 -6.22 31.58
N GLU A 91 7.16 -5.84 30.34
CA GLU A 91 5.77 -5.54 29.99
C GLU A 91 5.07 -6.77 29.40
N THR A 92 3.79 -6.96 29.74
CA THR A 92 2.95 -7.99 29.14
C THR A 92 2.57 -7.58 27.71
N ALA A 93 2.85 -8.46 26.75
CA ALA A 93 2.70 -8.27 25.30
C ALA A 93 1.26 -7.96 24.79
N SER A 94 0.32 -7.65 25.67
CA SER A 94 -1.11 -7.62 25.37
C SER A 94 -1.57 -6.42 24.53
N ASP A 95 -0.72 -5.41 24.23
CA ASP A 95 -1.17 -4.25 23.43
C ASP A 95 -0.04 -3.37 22.86
N LEU A 96 1.14 -3.95 22.61
CA LEU A 96 2.34 -3.16 22.30
C LEU A 96 2.44 -2.81 20.81
N THR A 97 2.21 -1.54 20.52
CA THR A 97 2.45 -0.92 19.21
C THR A 97 3.83 -0.24 19.21
N LEU A 98 4.43 -0.04 18.03
CA LEU A 98 5.70 0.69 17.88
C LEU A 98 5.66 2.06 18.61
N LYS A 99 4.50 2.72 18.61
CA LYS A 99 4.27 3.95 19.36
C LYS A 99 4.50 3.79 20.86
N ARG A 100 3.87 2.80 21.50
CA ARG A 100 4.02 2.56 22.94
C ARG A 100 5.45 2.22 23.30
N LEU A 101 6.15 1.48 22.41
CA LEU A 101 7.57 1.19 22.61
C LEU A 101 8.40 2.48 22.63
N ILE A 102 8.22 3.35 21.64
CA ILE A 102 8.91 4.65 21.53
C ILE A 102 8.67 5.50 22.79
N ASP A 103 7.43 5.56 23.27
CA ASP A 103 7.07 6.34 24.47
C ASP A 103 7.76 5.81 25.75
N ARG A 104 8.20 4.55 25.76
CA ARG A 104 8.80 3.88 26.92
C ARG A 104 10.33 3.92 26.93
N ILE A 105 10.94 3.86 25.75
CA ILE A 105 12.40 3.92 25.61
C ILE A 105 12.87 5.37 25.65
N GLN A 106 13.99 5.63 26.33
CA GLN A 106 14.64 6.94 26.36
C GLN A 106 15.99 6.85 25.64
N GLY A 107 16.41 7.96 25.02
CA GLY A 107 17.70 8.07 24.34
C GLY A 107 17.61 8.12 22.81
N PRO A 108 18.75 8.02 22.11
CA PRO A 108 18.84 8.29 20.67
C PRO A 108 17.95 7.38 19.81
N HIS A 109 17.80 6.10 20.20
CA HIS A 109 16.94 5.14 19.51
C HIS A 109 15.46 5.53 19.52
N SER A 110 14.98 6.13 20.61
CA SER A 110 13.60 6.62 20.73
C SER A 110 13.31 7.72 19.71
N GLN A 111 14.22 8.69 19.61
CA GLN A 111 14.07 9.81 18.69
C GLN A 111 14.12 9.33 17.24
N GLN A 112 15.08 8.46 16.91
CA GLN A 112 15.20 7.89 15.57
C GLN A 112 13.94 7.10 15.17
N LEU A 113 13.43 6.21 16.04
CA LEU A 113 12.21 5.45 15.76
C LEU A 113 10.97 6.35 15.67
N SER A 114 10.93 7.45 16.41
CA SER A 114 9.86 8.45 16.31
C SER A 114 9.83 9.12 14.94
N GLU A 115 10.99 9.60 14.46
CA GLU A 115 11.13 10.22 13.13
C GLU A 115 10.77 9.23 12.01
N MET A 116 11.22 7.98 12.13
CA MET A 116 10.89 6.92 11.18
C MET A 116 9.40 6.57 11.20
N ARG A 117 8.76 6.56 12.38
CA ARG A 117 7.31 6.34 12.51
C ARG A 117 6.52 7.45 11.83
N GLU A 118 6.88 8.71 12.00
CA GLU A 118 6.22 9.82 11.32
C GLU A 118 6.41 9.73 9.80
N THR A 119 7.59 9.33 9.34
CA THR A 119 7.86 9.05 7.93
C THR A 119 6.95 7.94 7.38
N LEU A 120 6.81 6.83 8.10
CA LEU A 120 5.90 5.73 7.74
C LEU A 120 4.44 6.18 7.65
N LEU A 121 3.96 7.02 8.58
CA LEU A 121 2.61 7.58 8.53
C LEU A 121 2.41 8.44 7.28
N GLY A 122 3.37 9.33 6.97
CA GLY A 122 3.31 10.14 5.76
C GLY A 122 3.32 9.31 4.47
N ILE A 123 4.11 8.22 4.44
CA ILE A 123 4.13 7.29 3.31
C ILE A 123 2.79 6.54 3.19
N HIS A 124 2.21 6.09 4.31
CA HIS A 124 0.91 5.44 4.33
C HIS A 124 -0.18 6.32 3.72
N ASP A 125 -0.24 7.60 4.10
CA ASP A 125 -1.21 8.55 3.55
C ASP A 125 -1.04 8.74 2.04
N ARG A 126 0.22 8.81 1.56
CA ARG A 126 0.53 8.87 0.13
C ARG A 126 0.09 7.60 -0.61
N ILE A 127 0.27 6.43 -0.02
CA ILE A 127 -0.20 5.15 -0.59
C ILE A 127 -1.72 5.16 -0.71
N GLN A 128 -2.44 5.59 0.33
CA GLN A 128 -3.90 5.68 0.27
C GLN A 128 -4.38 6.64 -0.83
N ALA A 129 -3.75 7.80 -0.95
CA ALA A 129 -4.06 8.76 -1.99
C ALA A 129 -3.82 8.19 -3.40
N ALA A 130 -2.66 7.56 -3.63
CA ALA A 130 -2.32 6.94 -4.89
C ALA A 130 -3.30 5.81 -5.26
N ASN A 131 -3.69 4.97 -4.30
CA ASN A 131 -4.65 3.89 -4.51
C ASN A 131 -6.03 4.45 -4.91
N SER A 132 -6.50 5.48 -4.19
CA SER A 132 -7.76 6.14 -4.52
C SER A 132 -7.76 6.72 -5.94
N GLN A 133 -6.64 7.34 -6.34
CA GLN A 133 -6.47 7.89 -7.68
C GLN A 133 -6.47 6.80 -8.77
N ASN A 134 -5.73 5.71 -8.57
CA ASN A 134 -5.68 4.59 -9.51
C ASN A 134 -7.06 3.90 -9.64
N ALA A 135 -7.76 3.69 -8.52
CA ALA A 135 -9.11 3.13 -8.51
C ALA A 135 -10.10 4.03 -9.30
N LEU A 136 -9.99 5.36 -9.18
CA LEU A 136 -10.79 6.30 -9.94
C LEU A 136 -10.51 6.19 -11.46
N LEU A 137 -9.24 6.12 -11.86
CA LEU A 137 -8.84 5.97 -13.26
C LEU A 137 -9.37 4.67 -13.86
N ILE A 138 -9.22 3.54 -13.14
CA ILE A 138 -9.76 2.24 -13.56
C ILE A 138 -11.28 2.33 -13.76
N LYS A 139 -12.00 2.92 -12.82
CA LYS A 139 -13.46 3.09 -12.91
C LYS A 139 -13.87 3.94 -14.11
N GLN A 140 -13.11 5.00 -14.42
CA GLN A 140 -13.36 5.83 -15.59
C GLN A 140 -13.12 5.06 -16.90
N SER A 141 -12.04 4.29 -16.98
CA SER A 141 -11.75 3.42 -18.13
C SER A 141 -12.85 2.39 -18.35
N MET A 142 -13.32 1.73 -17.29
CA MET A 142 -14.44 0.78 -17.38
C MET A 142 -15.74 1.45 -17.85
N LYS A 143 -16.05 2.65 -17.35
CA LYS A 143 -17.21 3.42 -17.80
C LYS A 143 -17.13 3.78 -19.29
N TYR A 144 -15.93 4.06 -19.80
CA TYR A 144 -15.73 4.34 -21.21
C TYR A 144 -15.91 3.09 -22.08
N VAL A 145 -15.35 1.95 -21.66
CA VAL A 145 -15.54 0.65 -22.32
C VAL A 145 -17.03 0.29 -22.36
N ASP A 146 -17.73 0.38 -21.23
CA ASP A 146 -19.17 0.09 -21.12
C ASP A 146 -20.01 0.96 -22.06
N LYS A 147 -19.77 2.28 -22.07
CA LYS A 147 -20.43 3.19 -23.02
C LYS A 147 -20.15 2.83 -24.47
N THR A 148 -18.91 2.45 -24.79
CA THR A 148 -18.52 2.08 -26.15
C THR A 148 -19.22 0.80 -26.57
N LEU A 149 -19.30 -0.20 -25.68
CA LEU A 149 -20.06 -1.42 -25.90
C LEU A 149 -21.54 -1.12 -26.10
N HIS A 150 -22.15 -0.30 -25.27
CA HIS A 150 -23.56 0.10 -25.37
C HIS A 150 -23.89 0.80 -26.71
N ILE A 151 -22.98 1.64 -27.21
CA ILE A 151 -23.09 2.25 -28.54
C ILE A 151 -22.99 1.18 -29.64
N LEU A 152 -22.04 0.25 -29.54
CA LEU A 152 -21.81 -0.82 -30.53
C LEU A 152 -22.94 -1.85 -30.57
N THR A 153 -23.48 -2.22 -29.41
CA THR A 153 -24.58 -3.19 -29.27
C THR A 153 -25.95 -2.55 -29.55
N GLY A 154 -26.00 -1.22 -29.65
CA GLY A 154 -27.24 -0.48 -29.96
C GLY A 154 -28.22 -0.42 -28.79
N ASP A 155 -27.75 -0.68 -27.57
CA ASP A 155 -28.54 -0.70 -26.33
C ASP A 155 -28.74 0.72 -25.74
N GLY A 156 -28.22 1.75 -26.43
CA GLY A 156 -28.40 3.19 -26.17
C GLY A 156 -29.80 3.60 -25.72
N PRO A 157 -29.96 4.64 -24.87
CA PRO A 157 -31.29 5.18 -24.56
C PRO A 157 -32.00 5.46 -25.88
N GLU A 158 -33.22 4.93 -26.05
CA GLU A 158 -33.97 4.98 -27.31
C GLU A 158 -33.94 6.41 -27.88
N THR A 159 -32.99 6.70 -28.77
CA THR A 159 -33.01 7.91 -29.58
C THR A 159 -34.07 7.65 -30.63
N GLY A 160 -35.32 7.81 -30.22
CA GLY A 160 -36.46 7.89 -31.13
C GLY A 160 -36.18 9.00 -32.11
N THR A 161 -35.84 8.62 -33.34
CA THR A 161 -35.72 9.55 -34.46
C THR A 161 -37.07 10.26 -34.60
N TYR A 162 -37.11 11.58 -34.43
CA TYR A 162 -38.32 12.37 -34.63
C TYR A 162 -38.73 12.26 -36.10
N ALA A 163 -39.70 11.38 -36.37
CA ALA A 163 -40.35 11.32 -37.68
C ALA A 163 -41.27 12.54 -37.83
N GLN A 164 -41.24 13.17 -39.01
CA GLN A 164 -42.05 14.34 -39.38
C GLN A 164 -43.59 14.12 -39.29
N SER A 165 -44.07 12.97 -38.82
CA SER A 165 -45.49 12.65 -38.64
C SER A 165 -45.96 12.52 -37.18
N GLY A 166 -45.13 12.84 -36.18
CA GLY A 166 -45.57 12.88 -34.77
C GLY A 166 -45.95 11.51 -34.17
N LYS A 167 -45.58 10.40 -34.83
CA LYS A 167 -45.72 9.04 -34.30
C LYS A 167 -44.34 8.42 -34.12
N VAL A 168 -44.02 8.02 -32.89
CA VAL A 168 -42.79 7.29 -32.56
C VAL A 168 -42.92 5.88 -33.13
N ALA A 169 -42.25 5.61 -34.25
CA ALA A 169 -42.08 4.25 -34.74
C ALA A 169 -40.91 3.62 -33.99
N LYS A 170 -41.14 2.49 -33.31
CA LYS A 170 -40.07 1.64 -32.76
C LYS A 170 -39.21 1.14 -33.92
N GLN A 171 -38.06 1.78 -34.12
CA GLN A 171 -37.08 1.35 -35.08
C GLN A 171 -36.29 0.21 -34.43
N ASN A 172 -36.45 -1.01 -34.94
CA ASN A 172 -35.64 -2.15 -34.53
C ASN A 172 -34.18 -1.85 -34.89
N ASN A 173 -33.39 -1.50 -33.88
CA ASN A 173 -31.98 -1.16 -34.00
C ASN A 173 -31.21 -2.45 -34.33
N ARG A 174 -31.13 -2.80 -35.62
CA ARG A 174 -30.27 -3.90 -36.06
C ARG A 174 -28.83 -3.45 -35.84
N ALA A 175 -28.12 -4.19 -34.98
CA ALA A 175 -26.71 -4.03 -34.69
C ALA A 175 -25.90 -3.63 -35.94
N VAL A 176 -25.09 -2.59 -35.80
CA VAL A 176 -24.23 -2.05 -36.88
C VAL A 176 -23.21 -3.09 -37.38
N LEU A 177 -23.04 -4.18 -36.63
CA LEU A 177 -22.18 -5.32 -36.93
C LEU A 177 -22.59 -6.18 -38.14
N ASN A 178 -23.79 -5.99 -38.71
CA ASN A 178 -24.25 -6.81 -39.84
C ASN A 178 -24.33 -6.05 -41.18
N ARG A 179 -23.36 -5.15 -41.45
CA ARG A 179 -23.33 -4.38 -42.70
C ARG A 179 -21.96 -4.28 -43.37
N VAL A 180 -21.12 -5.29 -43.23
CA VAL A 180 -19.91 -5.44 -44.06
C VAL A 180 -19.96 -6.81 -44.73
N ILE A 181 -19.93 -6.76 -46.06
CA ILE A 181 -19.73 -7.86 -47.02
C ILE A 181 -18.32 -8.43 -46.83
#